data_AF-A0A5J5FGY1-F1
#
_entry.id   AF-A0A5J5FGY1-F1
#
_cell.length_a   1.000
_cell.length_b   1.000
_cell.length_c   1.000
_cell.angle_alpha   90.00
_cell.angle_beta   90.00
_cell.angle_gamma   90.00
#
_symmetry.space_group_name_H-M   'P 1'
#
loop_
_entity.id
_entity.type
_entity.pdbx_description
1 polymer ?
#
loop_
_entity_poly.entity_id
_entity_poly.type
_entity_poly.pdbx_seq_one_letter_code
_entity_poly.pdbx_strand_id
1 'polypeptide(L)'
;MHRIMLSGYLKALVDAGILKERKIKPVTLYSVLRRQDMNIYELTGNAIRSSGNRMDGDTALRLLYAILHRPIFLTEIERCGTKKPQNFETIIWERRKDLIRKLSESGIIIPETDMLVVPKDAPSDATLDMISTIVGQIIDLKRYTVPEIEKKQKTLDL
;
A
#
# COMPACT_ATOMS: atom_id res chain seq x y z
N MET A 1 5.51 -44.34 -6.38
CA MET A 1 4.97 -43.67 -5.18
C MET A 1 5.37 -42.20 -5.03
N HIS A 2 6.57 -41.76 -5.45
CA HIS A 2 7.06 -40.39 -5.17
C HIS A 2 6.25 -39.25 -5.82
N ARG A 3 5.72 -39.46 -7.05
CA ARG A 3 5.00 -38.44 -7.83
C ARG A 3 3.61 -38.09 -7.28
N ILE A 4 2.94 -39.05 -6.63
CA ILE A 4 1.59 -38.89 -6.08
C ILE A 4 1.64 -38.02 -4.80
N MET A 5 2.64 -38.26 -3.94
CA MET A 5 2.85 -37.42 -2.76
C MET A 5 3.17 -35.97 -3.13
N LEU A 6 4.07 -35.76 -4.11
CA LEU A 6 4.46 -34.41 -4.52
C LEU A 6 3.27 -33.60 -5.06
N SER A 7 2.39 -34.23 -5.86
CA SER A 7 1.16 -33.59 -6.30
C SER A 7 0.19 -33.28 -5.16
N GLY A 8 0.16 -34.11 -4.12
CA GLY A 8 -0.64 -33.88 -2.91
C GLY A 8 -0.14 -32.66 -2.12
N TYR A 9 1.17 -32.55 -1.91
CA TYR A 9 1.76 -31.39 -1.23
C TYR A 9 1.59 -30.10 -2.02
N LEU A 10 1.81 -30.12 -3.34
CA LEU A 10 1.60 -28.96 -4.20
C LEU A 10 0.13 -28.51 -4.16
N LYS A 11 -0.81 -29.46 -4.16
CA LYS A 11 -2.23 -29.14 -4.05
C LYS A 11 -2.59 -28.57 -2.68
N ALA A 12 -2.08 -29.13 -1.59
CA ALA A 12 -2.26 -28.56 -0.25
C ALA A 12 -1.69 -27.13 -0.13
N LEU A 13 -0.57 -26.84 -0.81
CA LEU A 13 0.02 -25.50 -0.85
C LEU A 13 -0.78 -24.51 -1.73
N VAL A 14 -1.47 -25.00 -2.77
CA VAL A 14 -2.45 -24.21 -3.51
C VAL A 14 -3.68 -23.93 -2.65
N ASP A 15 -4.19 -24.93 -1.94
CA ASP A 15 -5.33 -24.81 -1.04
C ASP A 15 -5.01 -23.87 0.15
N ALA A 16 -3.77 -23.85 0.61
CA ALA A 16 -3.25 -22.90 1.61
C ALA A 16 -3.02 -21.48 1.04
N GLY A 17 -3.23 -21.25 -0.26
CA GLY A 17 -3.07 -19.95 -0.91
C GLY A 17 -1.61 -19.51 -1.12
N ILE A 18 -0.65 -20.42 -0.96
CA ILE A 18 0.79 -20.15 -1.11
C ILE A 18 1.23 -20.30 -2.58
N LEU A 19 0.55 -21.14 -3.35
CA LEU A 19 0.84 -21.40 -4.76
C LEU A 19 -0.35 -21.06 -5.65
N LYS A 20 -0.08 -20.56 -6.85
CA LYS A 20 -1.05 -20.42 -7.94
C LYS A 20 -0.87 -21.55 -8.94
N GLU A 21 -1.92 -22.32 -9.18
CA GLU A 21 -1.96 -23.35 -10.22
C GLU A 21 -2.35 -22.73 -11.57
N ARG A 22 -1.57 -22.98 -12.62
CA ARG A 22 -1.91 -22.64 -14.01
C ARG A 22 -1.80 -23.90 -14.88
N LYS A 23 -2.93 -24.36 -15.43
CA LYS A 23 -2.98 -25.52 -16.33
C LYS A 23 -2.68 -25.11 -17.77
N ILE A 24 -1.52 -25.53 -18.30
CA ILE A 24 -1.13 -25.36 -19.70
C ILE A 24 -0.85 -26.76 -20.24
N LYS A 25 -1.74 -27.34 -21.05
CA LYS A 25 -1.52 -28.71 -21.56
C LYS A 25 -0.12 -28.81 -22.24
N PRO A 26 0.71 -29.84 -21.96
CA PRO A 26 0.46 -31.04 -21.14
C PRO A 26 0.90 -30.94 -19.66
N VAL A 27 1.28 -29.76 -19.15
CA VAL A 27 1.90 -29.58 -17.83
C VAL A 27 1.08 -28.67 -16.90
N THR A 28 0.94 -29.06 -15.63
CA THR A 28 0.44 -28.17 -14.59
C THR A 28 1.58 -27.34 -14.02
N LEU A 29 1.56 -26.03 -14.22
CA LEU A 29 2.55 -25.11 -13.68
C LEU A 29 2.09 -24.62 -12.30
N TYR A 30 2.94 -24.74 -11.29
CA TYR A 30 2.72 -24.14 -9.98
C TYR A 30 3.67 -22.97 -9.83
N SER A 31 3.14 -21.78 -9.57
CA SER A 31 3.94 -20.58 -9.31
C SER A 31 3.75 -20.17 -7.86
N VAL A 32 4.84 -19.83 -7.17
CA VAL A 32 4.74 -19.29 -5.81
C VAL A 32 3.99 -17.97 -5.87
N LEU A 33 2.88 -17.88 -5.13
CA LEU A 33 2.17 -16.63 -4.91
C LEU A 33 3.00 -15.82 -3.92
N ARG A 34 4.12 -15.25 -4.39
CA ARG A 34 4.78 -14.17 -3.66
C ARG A 34 3.79 -13.01 -3.68
N ARG A 35 2.98 -12.85 -2.62
CA ARG A 35 2.53 -11.51 -2.26
C ARG A 35 3.83 -10.73 -2.15
N GLN A 36 4.09 -9.87 -3.13
CA GLN A 36 5.16 -8.89 -2.98
C GLN A 36 4.85 -8.20 -1.66
N ASP A 37 5.77 -8.29 -0.70
CA ASP A 37 5.72 -7.50 0.52
C ASP A 37 5.91 -6.05 0.08
N MET A 38 4.84 -5.45 -0.44
CA MET A 38 4.84 -4.06 -0.87
C MET A 38 4.99 -3.23 0.40
N ASN A 39 6.04 -2.42 0.43
CA ASN A 39 6.30 -1.55 1.55
C ASN A 39 5.20 -0.48 1.66
N ILE A 40 4.96 0.03 2.86
CA ILE A 40 3.93 1.05 3.11
C ILE A 40 4.07 2.28 2.18
N TYR A 41 5.31 2.64 1.83
CA TYR A 41 5.61 3.73 0.91
C TYR A 41 5.16 3.42 -0.53
N GLU A 42 5.35 2.19 -0.99
CA GLU A 42 4.92 1.73 -2.32
C GLU A 42 3.39 1.62 -2.41
N LEU A 43 2.76 1.11 -1.35
CA LEU A 43 1.30 1.06 -1.22
C LEU A 43 0.70 2.47 -1.24
N THR A 44 1.29 3.40 -0.48
CA THR A 44 0.89 4.81 -0.47
C THR A 44 1.01 5.43 -1.87
N GLY A 45 2.14 5.24 -2.54
CA GLY A 45 2.33 5.72 -3.91
C GLY A 45 1.33 5.14 -4.90
N ASN A 46 1.01 3.84 -4.77
CA ASN A 46 -0.01 3.18 -5.60
C ASN A 46 -1.41 3.73 -5.35
N ALA A 47 -1.80 3.93 -4.08
CA ALA A 47 -3.09 4.49 -3.71
C ALA A 47 -3.29 5.90 -4.30
N ILE A 48 -2.28 6.76 -4.21
CA ILE A 48 -2.31 8.12 -4.77
C ILE A 48 -2.40 8.09 -6.30
N ARG A 49 -1.68 7.19 -6.96
CA ARG A 49 -1.78 7.01 -8.42
C ARG A 49 -3.18 6.54 -8.83
N SER A 50 -3.80 5.67 -8.02
CA SER A 50 -5.14 5.12 -8.29
C SER A 50 -6.25 6.16 -8.12
N SER A 51 -6.08 7.15 -7.25
CA SER A 51 -7.08 8.20 -7.01
C SER A 51 -7.09 9.31 -8.08
N GLY A 52 -6.25 9.22 -9.12
CA GLY A 52 -6.20 10.20 -10.22
C GLY A 52 -5.43 11.48 -9.92
N ASN A 53 -5.07 11.73 -8.65
CA ASN A 53 -4.18 12.81 -8.25
C ASN A 53 -2.73 12.46 -8.61
N ARG A 54 -2.32 12.83 -9.83
CA ARG A 54 -0.96 12.55 -10.32
C ARG A 54 0.09 13.25 -9.46
N MET A 55 0.68 12.49 -8.54
CA MET A 55 1.92 12.79 -7.83
C MET A 55 1.82 13.94 -6.82
N ASP A 56 0.72 14.00 -6.07
CA ASP A 56 0.59 14.97 -4.99
C ASP A 56 1.37 14.53 -3.74
N GLY A 57 2.49 15.22 -3.49
CA GLY A 57 3.33 15.02 -2.30
C GLY A 57 2.63 15.41 -1.00
N ASP A 58 1.71 16.37 -1.04
CA ASP A 58 0.97 16.80 0.15
C ASP A 58 0.00 15.71 0.61
N THR A 59 -0.63 15.04 -0.36
CA THR A 59 -1.48 13.88 -0.10
C THR A 59 -0.68 12.71 0.48
N ALA A 60 0.52 12.43 -0.05
CA ALA A 60 1.41 11.40 0.53
C ALA A 60 1.79 11.72 1.97
N LEU A 61 2.17 12.96 2.24
CA LEU A 61 2.51 13.43 3.59
C LEU A 61 1.32 13.27 4.55
N ARG A 62 0.12 13.73 4.16
CA ARG A 62 -1.10 13.57 4.97
C ARG A 62 -1.39 12.11 5.31
N LEU A 63 -1.29 11.24 4.30
CA LEU A 63 -1.59 9.83 4.48
C LEU A 63 -0.58 9.13 5.40
N LEU A 64 0.72 9.35 5.18
CA LEU A 64 1.77 8.79 6.02
C LEU A 64 1.68 9.33 7.45
N TYR A 65 1.43 10.62 7.62
CA TYR A 65 1.24 11.24 8.93
C TYR A 65 0.04 10.65 9.67
N ALA A 66 -1.08 10.45 8.98
CA ALA A 66 -2.30 9.86 9.55
C ALA A 66 -2.11 8.39 9.97
N ILE A 67 -1.37 7.60 9.18
CA ILE A 67 -1.15 6.16 9.46
C ILE A 67 -0.09 5.96 10.55
N LEU A 68 1.00 6.72 10.49
CA LEU A 68 2.18 6.51 11.34
C LEU A 68 2.17 7.33 12.63
N HIS A 69 1.25 8.31 12.72
CA HIS A 69 1.09 9.22 13.87
C HIS A 69 2.40 9.87 14.33
N ARG A 70 3.28 10.18 13.37
CA ARG A 70 4.59 10.82 13.61
C ARG A 70 4.95 11.76 12.46
N PRO A 71 5.83 12.75 12.69
CA PRO A 71 6.42 13.53 11.61
C PRO A 71 7.19 12.63 10.63
N ILE A 72 7.18 12.99 9.36
CA ILE A 72 7.69 12.17 8.25
C ILE A 72 8.91 12.84 7.64
N PHE A 73 9.93 12.07 7.25
CA PHE A 73 11.08 12.60 6.54
C PHE A 73 10.77 12.88 5.06
N LEU A 74 11.40 13.89 4.45
CA LEU A 74 11.23 14.11 3.00
C LEU A 74 11.72 12.91 2.19
N THR A 75 12.79 12.23 2.62
CA THR A 75 13.26 10.99 1.98
C THR A 75 12.19 9.88 1.99
N GLU A 76 11.34 9.81 3.02
CA GLU A 76 10.23 8.84 3.08
C GLU A 76 9.16 9.16 2.01
N ILE A 77 8.86 10.43 1.78
CA ILE A 77 7.90 10.86 0.76
C ILE A 77 8.46 10.61 -0.64
N GLU A 78 9.76 10.86 -0.87
CA GLU A 78 10.41 10.55 -2.14
C GLU A 78 10.32 9.06 -2.48
N ARG A 79 10.38 8.17 -1.47
CA ARG A 79 10.18 6.72 -1.64
C ARG A 79 8.77 6.32 -2.08
N CYS A 80 7.76 7.18 -1.87
CA CYS A 80 6.42 6.95 -2.43
C CYS A 80 6.36 7.18 -3.95
N GLY A 81 7.41 7.76 -4.54
CA GLY A 81 7.45 8.14 -5.95
C GLY A 81 6.53 9.33 -6.27
N THR A 82 6.27 10.19 -5.27
CA THR A 82 5.51 11.43 -5.44
C THR A 82 6.43 12.64 -5.57
N LYS A 83 5.89 13.79 -5.98
CA LYS A 83 6.64 15.06 -5.94
C LYS A 83 6.88 15.47 -4.48
N LYS A 84 7.79 16.42 -4.29
CA LYS A 84 7.97 17.05 -2.98
C LYS A 84 6.67 17.75 -2.56
N PRO A 85 6.26 17.63 -1.28
CA PRO A 85 5.14 18.38 -0.77
C PRO A 85 5.42 19.88 -0.86
N GLN A 86 4.38 20.69 -1.03
CA GLN A 86 4.43 22.15 -1.00
C GLN A 86 3.85 22.69 0.31
N ASN A 87 2.83 22.03 0.86
CA ASN A 87 2.10 22.48 2.03
C ASN A 87 2.50 21.69 3.28
N PHE A 88 3.70 21.99 3.79
CA PHE A 88 4.23 21.35 4.98
C PHE A 88 4.86 22.33 5.97
N GLU A 89 4.99 21.89 7.22
CA GLU A 89 5.72 22.57 8.27
C GLU A 89 6.88 21.69 8.76
N THR A 90 8.05 22.30 8.91
CA THR A 90 9.24 21.60 9.40
C THR A 90 9.27 21.61 10.91
N ILE A 91 9.47 20.46 11.54
CA ILE A 91 9.49 20.31 12.99
C ILE A 91 10.83 19.78 13.46
N ILE A 92 11.33 20.33 14.56
CA ILE A 92 12.45 19.77 15.31
C ILE A 92 11.86 18.77 16.31
N TRP A 93 12.18 17.50 16.14
CA TRP A 93 11.66 16.44 17.00
C TRP A 93 12.78 15.82 17.83
N GLU A 94 12.62 15.78 19.16
CA GLU A 94 13.65 15.28 20.08
C GLU A 94 14.03 13.82 19.81
N ARG A 95 13.05 13.01 19.40
CA ARG A 95 13.22 11.57 19.10
C ARG A 95 13.70 11.28 17.68
N ARG A 96 14.16 12.31 16.96
CA ARG A 96 14.66 12.20 15.59
C ARG A 96 15.76 11.14 15.45
N LYS A 97 16.76 11.13 16.35
CA LYS A 97 17.88 10.19 16.29
C LYS A 97 17.43 8.74 16.48
N ASP A 98 16.51 8.51 17.41
CA ASP A 98 15.92 7.18 17.64
C ASP A 98 15.17 6.68 16.40
N LEU A 99 14.45 7.59 15.72
CA LEU A 99 13.71 7.25 14.51
C LEU A 99 14.63 6.91 13.34
N ILE A 100 15.70 7.70 13.13
CA ILE A 100 16.72 7.41 12.09
C ILE A 100 17.36 6.04 12.35
N ARG A 101 17.69 5.72 13.60
CA ARG A 101 18.23 4.42 13.98
C ARG A 101 17.24 3.28 13.67
N LYS A 102 15.99 3.42 14.08
CA LYS A 102 14.94 2.42 13.83
C LYS A 102 14.66 2.21 12.34
N LEU A 103 14.69 3.29 11.55
CA LEU A 103 14.52 3.20 10.10
C LEU A 103 15.74 2.55 9.43
N SER A 104 16.94 2.80 9.93
CA SER A 104 18.18 2.15 9.47
C SER A 104 18.16 0.64 9.73
N GLU A 105 17.63 0.19 10.87
CA GLU A 105 17.41 -1.24 11.19
C GLU A 105 16.45 -1.91 10.19
N SER A 106 15.49 -1.16 9.64
CA SER A 106 14.59 -1.62 8.57
C SER A 106 15.17 -1.49 7.15
N GLY A 107 16.44 -1.10 7.00
CA GLY A 107 17.10 -0.90 5.71
C GLY A 107 16.81 0.44 5.03
N ILE A 108 16.18 1.38 5.73
CA ILE A 108 15.87 2.73 5.24
C ILE A 108 16.93 3.70 5.75
N ILE A 109 17.88 4.05 4.88
CA ILE A 109 18.91 5.03 5.17
C ILE A 109 18.32 6.43 4.99
N ILE A 110 18.37 7.25 6.04
CA ILE A 110 17.92 8.65 6.05
C ILE A 110 19.10 9.55 6.39
N PRO A 111 19.43 10.55 5.55
CA PRO A 111 20.48 11.52 5.86
C PRO A 111 20.19 12.30 7.14
N GLU A 112 21.22 12.57 7.95
CA GLU A 112 21.05 13.38 9.16
C GLU A 112 20.64 14.82 8.88
N THR A 113 20.83 15.32 7.65
CA THR A 113 20.42 16.67 7.21
C THR A 113 18.96 16.73 6.74
N ASP A 114 18.25 15.60 6.66
CA ASP A 114 16.91 15.55 6.07
C ASP A 114 15.87 16.32 6.91
N MET A 115 14.81 16.82 6.29
CA MET A 115 13.80 17.59 7.01
C MET A 115 12.68 16.68 7.50
N LEU A 116 12.29 16.85 8.77
CA LEU A 116 11.07 16.25 9.33
C LEU A 116 9.92 17.21 9.11
N VAL A 117 8.88 16.72 8.45
CA VAL A 117 7.77 17.54 7.99
C VAL A 117 6.44 16.98 8.47
N VAL A 118 5.47 17.88 8.69
CA VAL A 118 4.07 17.57 8.98
C VAL A 118 3.16 18.33 8.01
N PRO A 119 1.97 17.78 7.70
CA PRO A 119 0.99 18.51 6.90
C PRO A 119 0.46 19.73 7.68
N LYS A 120 0.32 20.86 7.00
CA LYS A 120 -0.29 22.07 7.58
C LYS A 120 -1.81 21.99 7.67
N ASP A 121 -2.44 21.21 6.80
CA ASP A 121 -3.89 21.10 6.71
C ASP A 121 -4.42 19.93 7.55
N ALA A 122 -5.65 20.09 8.03
CA ALA A 122 -6.39 19.02 8.70
C ALA A 122 -6.62 17.80 7.77
N PRO A 123 -6.75 16.58 8.32
CA PRO A 123 -7.10 15.40 7.55
C PRO A 123 -8.47 15.59 6.89
N SER A 124 -8.52 15.45 5.56
CA SER A 124 -9.74 15.52 4.74
C SER A 124 -10.38 14.13 4.60
N ASP A 125 -11.67 14.05 4.28
CA ASP A 125 -12.37 12.79 3.96
C ASP A 125 -11.66 11.97 2.87
N ALA A 126 -11.00 12.63 1.91
CA ALA A 126 -10.18 11.97 0.89
C ALA A 126 -9.06 11.10 1.49
N THR A 127 -8.57 11.44 2.68
CA THR A 127 -7.55 10.66 3.40
C THR A 127 -8.10 9.31 3.85
N LEU A 128 -9.37 9.26 4.28
CA LEU A 128 -10.04 8.03 4.71
C LEU A 128 -10.28 7.09 3.53
N ASP A 129 -10.68 7.62 2.37
CA ASP A 129 -10.83 6.85 1.14
C ASP A 129 -9.50 6.23 0.69
N MET A 130 -8.40 6.96 0.86
CA MET A 130 -7.05 6.45 0.58
C MET A 130 -6.62 5.37 1.56
N ILE A 131 -6.93 5.50 2.85
CA ILE A 131 -6.68 4.44 3.83
C ILE A 131 -7.48 3.18 3.46
N SER A 132 -8.76 3.32 3.11
CA SER A 132 -9.60 2.22 2.62
C SER A 132 -8.99 1.53 1.40
N THR A 133 -8.45 2.32 0.46
CA THR A 133 -7.75 1.82 -0.72
C THR A 133 -6.50 1.01 -0.35
N ILE A 134 -5.68 1.50 0.58
CA ILE A 134 -4.49 0.78 1.08
C ILE A 134 -4.90 -0.53 1.77
N VAL A 135 -5.94 -0.50 2.61
CA VAL A 135 -6.47 -1.70 3.27
C VAL A 135 -6.98 -2.70 2.21
N GLY A 136 -7.63 -2.23 1.15
CA GLY A 136 -8.05 -3.05 0.01
C GLY A 136 -6.92 -3.69 -0.80
N GLN A 137 -5.70 -3.14 -0.72
CA GLN A 137 -4.51 -3.71 -1.35
C GLN A 137 -3.86 -4.80 -0.49
N ILE A 138 -3.98 -4.69 0.84
CA ILE A 138 -3.43 -5.67 1.80
C ILE A 138 -4.43 -6.81 2.04
N ILE A 139 -5.72 -6.48 2.12
CA ILE A 139 -6.84 -7.37 2.40
C ILE A 139 -7.82 -7.29 1.23
N ASP A 140 -8.26 -8.44 0.72
CA ASP A 140 -9.30 -8.50 -0.30
C ASP A 140 -10.66 -8.12 0.30
N LEU A 141 -10.90 -6.81 0.44
CA LEU A 141 -12.13 -6.24 1.01
C LEU A 141 -13.38 -6.67 0.23
N LYS A 142 -13.24 -7.04 -1.05
CA LYS A 142 -14.33 -7.56 -1.90
C LYS A 142 -14.92 -8.87 -1.41
N ARG A 143 -14.21 -9.60 -0.53
CA ARG A 143 -14.75 -10.79 0.15
C ARG A 143 -15.78 -10.45 1.22
N TYR A 144 -15.72 -9.24 1.75
CA TYR A 144 -16.55 -8.78 2.86
C TYR A 144 -17.58 -7.74 2.43
N THR A 145 -17.54 -7.30 1.17
CA THR A 145 -18.49 -6.34 0.62
C THR A 145 -19.35 -6.99 -0.45
N VAL A 146 -20.65 -6.73 -0.39
CA VAL A 146 -21.56 -7.03 -1.50
C VAL A 146 -21.30 -5.94 -2.56
N PRO A 147 -21.04 -6.29 -3.84
CA PRO A 147 -20.91 -5.29 -4.87
C PRO A 147 -22.21 -4.48 -4.93
N GLU A 148 -22.12 -3.16 -4.73
CA GLU A 148 -23.25 -2.27 -4.98
C GLU A 148 -23.65 -2.44 -6.45
N ILE A 149 -24.79 -3.09 -6.67
CA ILE A 149 -25.44 -3.11 -7.96
C ILE A 149 -25.83 -1.66 -8.20
N GLU A 150 -25.09 -0.96 -9.06
CA GLU A 150 -25.52 0.30 -9.65
C GLU A 150 -26.99 0.11 -10.04
N LYS A 151 -27.89 0.80 -9.34
CA LYS A 151 -29.28 0.91 -9.75
C LYS A 151 -29.26 1.57 -11.12
N LYS A 152 -29.24 0.76 -12.19
CA LYS A 152 -29.56 1.19 -13.54
C LYS A 152 -30.83 2.02 -13.42
N GLN A 153 -30.71 3.32 -13.66
CA GLN A 153 -31.85 4.18 -13.90
C GLN A 153 -32.61 3.59 -15.08
N LYS A 154 -33.61 2.76 -14.79
CA LYS A 154 -34.73 2.55 -15.68
C LYS A 154 -35.68 3.71 -15.39
N THR A 155 -35.53 4.77 -16.17
CA THR A 155 -36.67 5.62 -16.50
C THR A 155 -36.77 5.60 -18.02
N LEU A 156 -37.46 4.55 -18.50
CA LEU A 156 -38.30 4.68 -19.69
C LEU A 156 -39.62 5.22 -19.15
N ASP A 157 -40.01 6.40 -19.58
CA ASP A 157 -41.39 6.76 -19.92
C ASP A 157 -41.41 8.23 -20.37
N LEU A 158 -41.48 8.42 -21.69
CA LEU A 158 -42.38 9.33 -22.43
C LEU A 158 -42.12 9.20 -23.94
#